data_AF-A0A1X0QED4-F1
#
_entry.id   AF-A0A1X0QED4-F1
#
_cell.length_a   1.000
_cell.length_b   1.000
_cell.length_c   1.000
_cell.angle_alpha   90.00
_cell.angle_beta   90.00
_cell.angle_gamma   90.00
#
_symmetry.space_group_name_H-M   'P 1'
#
loop_
_entity.id
_entity.type
_entity.pdbx_description
1 polymer ?
#
loop_
_entity_poly.entity_id
_entity_poly.type
_entity_poly.pdbx_seq_one_letter_code
_entity_poly.pdbx_strand_id
1 'polypeptide(L)'
;MNLFLFIREICSLNYAIICDTSKNYFNYRHFTNLQIFYQKLINNGFTNEFIVSLFIEDPLKDKRHLLDKVIHLNDTLTIPYVQLKPRKFNLDTLLNILNCKDEKLYKLDENDNLLIYLTGHGNDDFFMLHNKYFLMLDDIMEVLFYLSKRLNKVLFILDTCQASALIDQNSIPKNVTVIATSSANESSFSTNVSYNLGLNTVDDFAKRFHQIPIKRKLKVVDFFSPEIFGTITSNVMVFGNKTFNMKDFFYQNPNKRILRPFKIK
;
A
#
# COMPACT_ATOMS: atom_id res chain seq x y z
N MET A 1 26.44 6.85 -18.15
CA MET A 1 25.08 6.43 -17.75
C MET A 1 24.43 5.80 -18.97
N ASN A 2 24.20 4.47 -18.98
CA ASN A 2 23.79 3.73 -20.18
C ASN A 2 22.44 4.23 -20.73
N LEU A 3 22.38 4.53 -22.04
CA LEU A 3 21.17 4.94 -22.75
C LEU A 3 20.00 3.97 -22.53
N PHE A 4 20.31 2.66 -22.39
CA PHE A 4 19.34 1.62 -22.08
C PHE A 4 18.68 1.77 -20.70
N LEU A 5 19.44 2.18 -19.67
CA LEU A 5 18.90 2.46 -18.34
C LEU A 5 17.99 3.70 -18.36
N PHE A 6 18.36 4.71 -19.15
CA PHE A 6 17.57 5.93 -19.32
C PHE A 6 16.23 5.65 -20.03
N ILE A 7 16.23 4.84 -21.10
CA ILE A 7 15.01 4.43 -21.80
C ILE A 7 14.11 3.58 -20.88
N ARG A 8 14.68 2.68 -20.08
CA ARG A 8 13.93 1.86 -19.12
C ARG A 8 13.22 2.70 -18.05
N GLU A 9 13.87 3.74 -17.52
CA GLU A 9 13.20 4.71 -16.62
C GLU A 9 12.09 5.52 -17.33
N ILE A 10 12.26 5.80 -18.62
CA ILE A 10 11.27 6.52 -19.43
C ILE A 10 10.07 5.65 -19.78
N CYS A 11 10.18 4.32 -19.81
CA CYS A 11 9.10 3.41 -20.23
C CYS A 11 8.41 2.62 -19.10
N SER A 12 8.92 2.64 -17.87
CA SER A 12 8.31 1.88 -16.76
C SER A 12 6.87 2.31 -16.45
N LEU A 13 5.94 1.35 -16.40
CA LEU A 13 4.60 1.54 -15.86
C LEU A 13 4.58 1.17 -14.38
N ASN A 14 3.75 1.87 -13.62
CA ASN A 14 3.63 1.66 -12.19
C ASN A 14 2.27 1.02 -11.91
N TYR A 15 2.26 -0.03 -11.11
CA TYR A 15 1.06 -0.72 -10.66
C TYR A 15 0.98 -0.67 -9.14
N ALA A 16 -0.21 -0.84 -8.59
CA ALA A 16 -0.44 -0.87 -7.17
C ALA A 16 -1.35 -2.03 -6.74
N ILE A 17 -1.00 -2.68 -5.65
CA ILE A 17 -1.90 -3.50 -4.84
C ILE A 17 -2.16 -2.72 -3.55
N ILE A 18 -3.41 -2.45 -3.22
CA ILE A 18 -3.81 -1.84 -1.94
C ILE A 18 -4.81 -2.77 -1.26
N CYS A 19 -4.56 -3.14 -0.02
CA CYS A 19 -5.30 -4.21 0.66
C CYS A 19 -5.64 -3.85 2.10
N ASP A 20 -6.93 -3.86 2.41
CA ASP A 20 -7.46 -3.92 3.78
C ASP A 20 -7.80 -5.39 4.09
N THR A 21 -7.10 -5.96 5.07
CA THR A 21 -7.30 -7.35 5.49
C THR A 21 -8.26 -7.50 6.67
N SER A 22 -8.88 -6.42 7.11
CA SER A 22 -9.83 -6.41 8.21
C SER A 22 -11.27 -6.58 7.73
N LYS A 23 -12.16 -6.80 8.70
CA LYS A 23 -13.59 -6.97 8.46
C LYS A 23 -14.41 -6.38 9.60
N ASN A 24 -15.71 -6.25 9.38
CA ASN A 24 -16.69 -5.62 10.25
C ASN A 24 -16.51 -4.11 10.39
N TYR A 25 -17.63 -3.43 10.65
CA TYR A 25 -17.73 -1.98 10.78
C TYR A 25 -16.74 -1.33 11.75
N PHE A 26 -16.40 -1.97 12.87
CA PHE A 26 -15.46 -1.41 13.86
C PHE A 26 -14.03 -1.23 13.32
N ASN A 27 -13.70 -1.86 12.19
CA ASN A 27 -12.44 -1.66 11.48
C ASN A 27 -12.56 -0.65 10.33
N TYR A 28 -13.53 0.26 10.38
CA TYR A 28 -13.73 1.37 9.43
C TYR A 28 -12.41 2.04 8.99
N ARG A 29 -11.51 2.30 9.94
CA ARG A 29 -10.20 2.91 9.69
C ARG A 29 -9.36 2.22 8.61
N HIS A 30 -9.34 0.90 8.53
CA HIS A 30 -8.50 0.22 7.54
C HIS A 30 -9.05 0.41 6.11
N PHE A 31 -10.38 0.48 5.97
CA PHE A 31 -11.02 0.88 4.71
C PHE A 31 -10.72 2.35 4.37
N THR A 32 -10.73 3.23 5.37
CA THR A 32 -10.32 4.64 5.20
C THR A 32 -8.87 4.76 4.71
N ASN A 33 -7.96 3.99 5.31
CA ASN A 33 -6.56 3.96 4.87
C ASN A 33 -6.44 3.54 3.40
N LEU A 34 -7.17 2.50 2.99
CA LEU A 34 -7.25 2.07 1.59
C LEU A 34 -7.77 3.18 0.68
N GLN A 35 -8.82 3.91 1.08
CA GLN A 35 -9.37 5.04 0.33
C GLN A 35 -8.36 6.19 0.17
N ILE A 36 -7.58 6.49 1.22
CA ILE A 36 -6.50 7.50 1.17
C ILE A 36 -5.46 7.11 0.11
N PHE A 37 -4.99 5.86 0.15
CA PHE A 37 -4.01 5.37 -0.82
C PHE A 37 -4.57 5.37 -2.25
N TYR A 38 -5.80 4.89 -2.44
CA TYR A 38 -6.46 4.91 -3.74
C TYR A 38 -6.55 6.32 -4.32
N GLN A 39 -7.03 7.28 -3.53
CA GLN A 39 -7.17 8.68 -3.98
C GLN A 39 -5.82 9.31 -4.31
N LYS A 40 -4.78 9.06 -3.51
CA LYS A 40 -3.43 9.54 -3.84
C LYS A 40 -2.90 8.98 -5.16
N LEU A 41 -3.18 7.72 -5.47
CA LEU A 41 -2.79 7.13 -6.75
C LEU A 41 -3.56 7.77 -7.90
N ILE A 42 -4.88 7.90 -7.80
CA ILE A 42 -5.71 8.52 -8.84
C ILE A 42 -5.30 9.99 -9.07
N ASN A 43 -5.09 10.76 -8.01
CA ASN A 43 -4.65 12.16 -8.09
C ASN A 43 -3.28 12.32 -8.75
N ASN A 44 -2.47 11.25 -8.78
CA ASN A 44 -1.17 11.21 -9.43
C ASN A 44 -1.18 10.45 -10.77
N GLY A 45 -2.35 10.34 -11.40
CA GLY A 45 -2.52 9.88 -12.78
C GLY A 45 -2.75 8.39 -12.96
N PHE A 46 -2.90 7.62 -11.88
CA PHE A 46 -3.34 6.22 -12.02
C PHE A 46 -4.80 6.18 -12.48
N THR A 47 -5.11 5.16 -13.29
CA THR A 47 -6.47 4.74 -13.58
C THR A 47 -6.71 3.38 -12.91
N ASN A 48 -7.98 2.97 -12.76
CA ASN A 48 -8.33 1.72 -12.09
C ASN A 48 -7.67 0.47 -12.70
N GLU A 49 -7.23 0.50 -13.96
CA GLU A 49 -6.53 -0.62 -14.59
C GLU A 49 -5.13 -0.90 -13.99
N PHE A 50 -4.53 0.10 -13.34
CA PHE A 50 -3.21 -0.01 -12.70
C PHE A 50 -3.30 -0.33 -11.19
N ILE A 51 -4.51 -0.46 -10.64
CA ILE A 51 -4.74 -0.63 -9.22
C ILE A 51 -5.56 -1.89 -8.96
N VAL A 52 -5.02 -2.81 -8.17
CA VAL A 52 -5.77 -3.91 -7.56
C VAL A 52 -6.12 -3.48 -6.13
N SER A 53 -7.41 -3.22 -5.88
CA SER A 53 -7.92 -2.94 -4.53
C SER A 53 -8.56 -4.19 -3.93
N LEU A 54 -8.18 -4.51 -2.70
CA LEU A 54 -8.65 -5.68 -1.96
C LEU A 54 -9.21 -5.26 -0.61
N PHE A 55 -10.47 -5.60 -0.39
CA PHE A 55 -11.21 -5.46 0.87
C PHE A 55 -12.48 -6.30 0.74
N ILE A 56 -12.98 -6.84 1.85
CA ILE A 56 -14.15 -7.73 1.80
C ILE A 56 -15.47 -7.03 2.04
N GLU A 57 -15.47 -5.90 2.74
CA GLU A 57 -16.68 -5.21 3.20
C GLU A 57 -16.50 -3.71 3.06
N ASP A 58 -17.53 -3.03 2.54
CA ASP A 58 -17.58 -1.57 2.47
C ASP A 58 -18.35 -1.05 3.69
N PRO A 59 -17.69 -0.41 4.67
CA PRO A 59 -18.34 0.00 5.90
C PRO A 59 -19.40 1.09 5.69
N LEU A 60 -19.39 1.83 4.57
CA LEU A 60 -20.43 2.82 4.25
C LEU A 60 -21.75 2.16 3.80
N LYS A 61 -21.73 0.84 3.54
CA LYS A 61 -22.93 0.04 3.26
C LYS A 61 -23.44 -0.72 4.48
N ASP A 62 -22.76 -0.61 5.62
CA ASP A 62 -23.21 -1.20 6.87
C ASP A 62 -24.43 -0.43 7.40
N LYS A 63 -25.41 -1.14 7.98
CA LYS A 63 -26.63 -0.52 8.53
C LYS A 63 -26.36 0.43 9.70
N ARG A 64 -25.20 0.31 10.35
CA ARG A 64 -24.74 1.19 11.43
C ARG A 64 -24.20 2.52 10.90
N HIS A 65 -23.90 2.62 9.61
CA HIS A 65 -23.44 3.86 9.01
C HIS A 65 -24.63 4.75 8.65
N LEU A 66 -24.82 5.83 9.42
CA LEU A 66 -25.98 6.72 9.29
C LEU A 66 -25.62 8.11 8.75
N LEU A 67 -24.35 8.36 8.44
CA LEU A 67 -23.87 9.65 7.93
C LEU A 67 -23.89 9.70 6.40
N ASP A 68 -23.63 10.90 5.86
CA ASP A 68 -23.46 11.09 4.42
C ASP A 68 -22.35 10.18 3.87
N LYS A 69 -22.46 9.82 2.59
CA LYS A 69 -21.48 8.97 1.90
C LYS A 69 -20.18 9.72 1.59
N VAL A 70 -19.44 10.01 2.66
CA VAL A 70 -18.09 10.54 2.67
C VAL A 70 -17.23 9.68 3.59
N ILE A 71 -15.92 9.71 3.38
CA ILE A 71 -15.00 9.02 4.29
C ILE A 71 -14.62 10.00 5.40
N HIS A 72 -14.94 9.65 6.63
CA HIS A 72 -14.59 10.43 7.80
C HIS A 72 -13.15 10.11 8.21
N LEU A 73 -12.33 11.13 8.43
CA LEU A 73 -11.02 11.01 9.08
C LEU A 73 -11.10 11.37 10.57
N ASN A 74 -12.12 12.12 10.97
CA ASN A 74 -12.61 12.36 12.33
C ASN A 74 -14.00 13.06 12.20
N ASP A 75 -14.51 13.67 13.26
CA ASP A 75 -15.81 14.36 13.21
C ASP A 75 -15.84 15.63 12.34
N THR A 76 -14.70 16.27 12.09
CA THR A 76 -14.63 17.55 11.34
C THR A 76 -13.95 17.45 9.98
N LEU A 77 -13.13 16.42 9.76
CA LEU A 77 -12.37 16.20 8.54
C LEU A 77 -12.89 14.99 7.77
N THR A 78 -13.20 15.19 6.50
CA THR A 78 -13.66 14.15 5.58
C THR A 78 -12.86 14.18 4.27
N ILE A 79 -12.91 13.08 3.52
CA ILE A 79 -12.44 12.99 2.13
C ILE A 79 -13.57 12.41 1.26
N PRO A 80 -13.57 12.68 -0.06
CA PRO A 80 -14.55 12.11 -0.97
C PRO A 80 -14.58 10.58 -0.89
N TYR A 81 -15.76 9.99 -0.91
CA TYR A 81 -15.90 8.54 -1.01
C TYR A 81 -15.75 8.08 -2.46
N VAL A 82 -14.87 7.10 -2.69
CA VAL A 82 -14.79 6.41 -3.97
C VAL A 82 -15.39 5.01 -3.84
N GLN A 83 -16.44 4.75 -4.59
CA GLN A 83 -17.08 3.44 -4.62
C GLN A 83 -16.18 2.42 -5.32
N LEU A 84 -15.54 1.56 -4.53
CA LEU A 84 -14.79 0.40 -5.00
C LEU A 84 -15.64 -0.87 -4.85
N LYS A 85 -15.25 -1.94 -5.56
CA LYS A 85 -15.94 -3.23 -5.51
C LYS A 85 -15.23 -4.15 -4.51
N PRO A 86 -15.91 -4.62 -3.44
CA PRO A 86 -15.32 -5.61 -2.53
C PRO A 86 -15.07 -6.92 -3.28
N ARG A 87 -14.03 -7.64 -2.86
CA ARG A 87 -13.65 -8.95 -3.38
C ARG A 87 -13.53 -9.91 -2.21
N LYS A 88 -14.12 -11.11 -2.31
CA LYS A 88 -13.85 -12.18 -1.35
C LYS A 88 -12.47 -12.77 -1.64
N PHE A 89 -11.63 -12.88 -0.62
CA PHE A 89 -10.32 -13.51 -0.73
C PHE A 89 -9.94 -14.21 0.59
N ASN A 90 -9.14 -15.26 0.48
CA ASN A 90 -8.47 -15.95 1.58
C ASN A 90 -6.94 -15.75 1.44
N LEU A 91 -6.16 -16.46 2.25
CA LEU A 91 -4.71 -16.38 2.21
C LEU A 91 -4.14 -16.75 0.82
N ASP A 92 -4.56 -17.88 0.25
CA ASP A 92 -4.07 -18.32 -1.07
C ASP A 92 -4.38 -17.30 -2.17
N THR A 93 -5.57 -16.70 -2.12
CA THR A 93 -5.97 -15.67 -3.08
C THR A 93 -5.11 -14.42 -2.92
N LEU A 94 -4.84 -13.99 -1.67
CA LEU A 94 -3.95 -12.87 -1.40
C LEU A 94 -2.53 -13.16 -1.91
N LEU A 95 -1.95 -14.31 -1.55
CA LEU A 95 -0.62 -14.73 -2.00
C LEU A 95 -0.52 -14.83 -3.51
N ASN A 96 -1.54 -15.34 -4.19
CA ASN A 96 -1.58 -15.37 -5.65
C ASN A 96 -1.54 -13.95 -6.24
N ILE A 97 -2.33 -13.02 -5.71
CA ILE A 97 -2.34 -11.63 -6.17
C ILE A 97 -0.99 -10.94 -5.89
N LEU A 98 -0.44 -11.13 -4.69
CA LEU A 98 0.88 -10.62 -4.31
C LEU A 98 1.99 -11.16 -5.23
N ASN A 99 1.86 -12.40 -5.71
CA ASN A 99 2.75 -13.01 -6.71
C ASN A 99 2.36 -12.66 -8.17
N CYS A 100 1.64 -11.56 -8.38
CA CYS A 100 1.19 -11.07 -9.69
C CYS A 100 0.30 -12.04 -10.49
N LYS A 101 -0.37 -13.00 -9.85
CA LYS A 101 -1.35 -13.91 -10.48
C LYS A 101 -2.75 -13.32 -10.44
N ASP A 102 -2.88 -12.08 -10.95
CA ASP A 102 -4.14 -11.35 -11.12
C ASP A 102 -4.24 -10.82 -12.55
N GLU A 103 -5.45 -10.64 -13.08
CA GLU A 103 -5.69 -10.17 -14.45
C GLU A 103 -5.03 -8.83 -14.76
N LYS A 104 -4.86 -7.96 -13.76
CA LYS A 104 -4.17 -6.67 -13.94
C LYS A 104 -2.64 -6.78 -13.86
N LEU A 105 -2.13 -7.87 -13.26
CA LEU A 105 -0.72 -8.00 -12.85
C LEU A 105 0.07 -9.07 -13.61
N TYR A 106 -0.59 -10.04 -14.25
CA TYR A 106 0.10 -11.21 -14.83
C TYR A 106 1.06 -10.87 -15.99
N LYS A 107 0.95 -9.68 -16.58
CA LYS A 107 1.82 -9.17 -17.65
C LYS A 107 2.97 -8.31 -17.14
N LEU A 108 3.05 -8.05 -15.84
CA LEU A 108 4.15 -7.28 -15.27
C LEU A 108 5.46 -8.05 -15.45
N ASP A 109 6.50 -7.31 -15.81
CA ASP A 109 7.83 -7.83 -16.10
C ASP A 109 8.94 -6.91 -15.56
N GLU A 110 10.17 -7.17 -15.96
CA GLU A 110 11.36 -6.48 -15.47
C GLU A 110 11.37 -4.97 -15.77
N ASN A 111 10.42 -4.44 -16.52
CA ASN A 111 10.30 -3.01 -16.80
C ASN A 111 9.28 -2.30 -15.90
N ASP A 112 8.54 -3.05 -15.07
CA ASP A 112 7.44 -2.53 -14.28
C ASP A 112 7.80 -2.35 -12.81
N ASN A 113 7.20 -1.32 -12.22
CA ASN A 113 7.30 -1.08 -10.79
C ASN A 113 5.98 -1.46 -10.12
N LEU A 114 6.07 -1.99 -8.90
CA LEU A 114 4.91 -2.37 -8.11
C LEU A 114 4.97 -1.74 -6.72
N LEU A 115 3.90 -1.01 -6.38
CA LEU A 115 3.57 -0.62 -5.01
C LEU A 115 2.67 -1.70 -4.40
N ILE A 116 2.96 -2.13 -3.20
CA ILE A 116 2.09 -2.97 -2.38
C ILE A 116 1.87 -2.25 -1.06
N TYR A 117 0.61 -2.00 -0.71
CA TYR A 117 0.20 -1.45 0.57
C TYR A 117 -0.76 -2.42 1.24
N LEU A 118 -0.36 -2.94 2.40
CA LEU A 118 -1.20 -3.79 3.24
C LEU A 118 -1.50 -3.05 4.53
N THR A 119 -2.78 -2.98 4.89
CA THR A 119 -3.24 -2.41 6.17
C THR A 119 -4.17 -3.36 6.88
N GLY A 120 -4.02 -3.45 8.19
CA GLY A 120 -4.80 -4.36 9.01
C GLY A 120 -4.18 -4.56 10.38
N HIS A 121 -4.60 -5.65 11.03
CA HIS A 121 -4.10 -6.06 12.33
C HIS A 121 -2.90 -6.99 12.19
N GLY A 122 -2.03 -6.98 13.17
CA GLY A 122 -0.85 -7.86 13.20
C GLY A 122 -0.19 -7.85 14.56
N ASN A 123 0.79 -8.72 14.70
CA ASN A 123 1.62 -8.91 15.87
C ASN A 123 3.07 -9.20 15.41
N ASP A 124 3.96 -9.51 16.35
CA ASP A 124 5.34 -9.94 16.07
C ASP A 124 5.43 -11.17 15.16
N ASP A 125 4.50 -12.12 15.30
CA ASP A 125 4.55 -13.37 14.53
C ASP A 125 3.75 -13.35 13.22
N PHE A 126 2.69 -12.53 13.12
CA PHE A 126 1.77 -12.58 11.97
C PHE A 126 1.12 -11.25 11.59
N PHE A 127 0.72 -11.14 10.33
CA PHE A 127 -0.26 -10.19 9.84
C PHE A 127 -1.61 -10.88 9.60
N MET A 128 -2.67 -10.40 10.25
CA MET A 128 -3.96 -11.08 10.30
C MET A 128 -4.83 -10.77 9.08
N LEU A 129 -5.48 -11.80 8.57
CA LEU A 129 -6.44 -11.74 7.48
C LEU A 129 -7.82 -12.24 7.93
N HIS A 130 -8.80 -11.33 7.92
CA HIS A 130 -10.22 -11.56 8.19
C HIS A 130 -10.53 -12.28 9.52
N ASN A 131 -9.68 -12.11 10.53
CA ASN A 131 -9.72 -12.79 11.83
C ASN A 131 -9.69 -14.32 11.73
N LYS A 132 -9.06 -14.87 10.69
CA LYS A 132 -9.05 -16.33 10.44
C LYS A 132 -7.72 -16.85 9.90
N TYR A 133 -7.09 -16.09 9.02
CA TYR A 133 -5.84 -16.48 8.38
C TYR A 133 -4.72 -15.55 8.81
N PHE A 134 -3.49 -15.99 8.62
CA PHE A 134 -2.30 -15.31 9.07
C PHE A 134 -1.27 -15.35 7.94
N LEU A 135 -0.68 -14.19 7.65
CA LEU A 135 0.46 -14.04 6.75
C LEU A 135 1.69 -13.90 7.64
N MET A 136 2.64 -14.81 7.51
CA MET A 136 3.84 -14.88 8.35
C MET A 136 5.02 -14.16 7.68
N LEU A 137 6.12 -13.99 8.42
CA LEU A 137 7.38 -13.45 7.89
C LEU A 137 7.82 -14.20 6.62
N ASP A 138 7.83 -15.53 6.66
CA ASP A 138 8.28 -16.36 5.53
C ASP A 138 7.45 -16.13 4.27
N ASP A 139 6.13 -16.00 4.41
CA ASP A 139 5.22 -15.71 3.30
C ASP A 139 5.55 -14.36 2.65
N ILE A 140 5.78 -13.33 3.47
CA ILE A 140 6.13 -11.98 3.01
C ILE A 140 7.49 -12.02 2.30
N MET A 141 8.48 -12.65 2.92
CA MET A 141 9.83 -12.73 2.35
C MET A 141 9.83 -13.52 1.03
N GLU A 142 9.10 -14.63 0.93
CA GLU A 142 8.96 -15.38 -0.33
C GLU A 142 8.36 -14.51 -1.44
N VAL A 143 7.29 -13.76 -1.15
CA VAL A 143 6.68 -12.81 -2.09
C VAL A 143 7.72 -11.77 -2.53
N LEU A 144 8.45 -11.15 -1.61
CA LEU A 144 9.46 -10.13 -1.94
C LEU A 144 10.58 -10.69 -2.82
N PHE A 145 11.07 -11.90 -2.52
CA PHE A 145 12.07 -12.59 -3.34
C PHE A 145 11.54 -12.91 -4.73
N TYR A 146 10.33 -13.44 -4.85
CA TYR A 146 9.72 -13.73 -6.15
C TYR A 146 9.57 -12.45 -6.99
N LEU A 147 9.03 -11.38 -6.40
CA LEU A 147 8.84 -10.10 -7.08
C LEU A 147 10.16 -9.46 -7.49
N SER A 148 11.22 -9.57 -6.67
CA SER A 148 12.54 -9.03 -6.99
C SER A 148 13.16 -9.61 -8.28
N LYS A 149 12.83 -10.87 -8.60
CA LYS A 149 13.31 -11.56 -9.81
C LYS A 149 12.48 -11.19 -11.04
N ARG A 150 11.26 -10.69 -10.82
CA ARG A 150 10.27 -10.45 -11.87
C ARG A 150 10.15 -8.98 -12.27
N LEU A 151 10.36 -8.05 -11.34
CA LEU A 151 10.00 -6.63 -11.51
C LEU A 151 11.22 -5.70 -11.49
N ASN A 152 11.05 -4.49 -12.00
CA ASN A 152 12.08 -3.46 -11.98
C ASN A 152 12.33 -2.94 -10.56
N LYS A 153 11.27 -2.46 -9.88
CA LYS A 153 11.32 -1.90 -8.53
C LYS A 153 10.08 -2.31 -7.75
N VAL A 154 10.25 -2.63 -6.47
CA VAL A 154 9.14 -2.95 -5.57
C VAL A 154 9.18 -2.03 -4.36
N LEU A 155 8.04 -1.45 -4.02
CA LEU A 155 7.82 -0.76 -2.75
C LEU A 155 6.74 -1.51 -1.99
N PHE A 156 7.10 -2.07 -0.84
CA PHE A 156 6.18 -2.79 0.04
C PHE A 156 5.97 -1.98 1.32
N ILE A 157 4.73 -1.59 1.61
CA ILE A 157 4.35 -0.83 2.78
C ILE A 157 3.43 -1.71 3.62
N LEU A 158 3.89 -2.04 4.82
CA LEU A 158 3.18 -2.88 5.79
C LEU A 158 2.72 -2.01 6.96
N ASP A 159 1.41 -1.78 7.01
CA ASP A 159 0.77 -0.88 7.95
C ASP A 159 -0.05 -1.62 9.01
N THR A 160 0.61 -1.94 10.11
CA THR A 160 0.09 -2.74 11.21
C THR A 160 0.95 -2.52 12.46
N CYS A 161 0.43 -2.91 13.63
CA CYS A 161 1.27 -3.14 14.81
C CYS A 161 2.39 -4.14 14.50
N GLN A 162 3.53 -3.92 15.14
CA GLN A 162 4.74 -4.74 15.04
C GLN A 162 5.25 -4.98 13.62
N ALA A 163 4.99 -4.07 12.68
CA ALA A 163 5.26 -4.28 11.26
C ALA A 163 6.71 -4.69 10.95
N SER A 164 7.71 -4.11 11.63
CA SER A 164 9.11 -4.44 11.36
C SER A 164 9.53 -5.85 11.81
N ALA A 165 8.76 -6.50 12.70
CA ALA A 165 9.02 -7.86 13.15
C ALA A 165 8.74 -8.89 12.04
N LEU A 166 7.86 -8.55 11.09
CA LEU A 166 7.44 -9.40 9.98
C LEU A 166 8.35 -9.30 8.75
N ILE A 167 9.52 -8.67 8.89
CA ILE A 167 10.47 -8.40 7.79
C ILE A 167 11.88 -8.78 8.23
N ASP A 168 12.50 -9.72 7.52
CA ASP A 168 13.95 -9.94 7.64
C ASP A 168 14.72 -8.86 6.86
N GLN A 169 15.16 -7.85 7.59
CA GLN A 169 15.84 -6.67 7.06
C GLN A 169 17.17 -6.99 6.37
N ASN A 170 17.83 -8.09 6.75
CA ASN A 170 19.12 -8.50 6.18
C ASN A 170 18.96 -9.20 4.82
N SER A 171 17.75 -9.65 4.52
CA SER A 171 17.42 -10.49 3.37
C SER A 171 16.65 -9.74 2.27
N ILE A 172 16.49 -8.42 2.39
CA ILE A 172 15.74 -7.62 1.41
C ILE A 172 16.51 -7.51 0.08
N PRO A 173 15.91 -7.89 -1.06
CA PRO A 173 16.57 -7.78 -2.36
C PRO A 173 16.89 -6.35 -2.79
N LYS A 174 17.92 -6.19 -3.64
CA LYS A 174 18.46 -4.87 -4.04
C LYS A 174 17.46 -3.94 -4.73
N ASN A 175 16.42 -4.47 -5.36
CA ASN A 175 15.38 -3.69 -6.05
C ASN A 175 14.08 -3.56 -5.24
N VAL A 176 14.14 -3.81 -3.93
CA VAL A 176 13.00 -3.72 -3.02
C VAL A 176 13.27 -2.66 -1.96
N THR A 177 12.25 -1.83 -1.69
CA THR A 177 12.18 -0.96 -0.52
C THR A 177 11.00 -1.43 0.34
N VAL A 178 11.21 -1.56 1.63
CA VAL A 178 10.15 -1.89 2.59
C VAL A 178 9.93 -0.72 3.55
N ILE A 179 8.67 -0.37 3.79
CA ILE A 179 8.23 0.59 4.80
C ILE A 179 7.41 -0.19 5.84
N ALA A 180 7.90 -0.23 7.07
CA ALA A 180 7.15 -0.75 8.22
C ALA A 180 6.65 0.44 9.03
N THR A 181 5.35 0.49 9.36
CA THR A 181 4.77 1.67 10.03
C THR A 181 4.94 1.66 11.55
N SER A 182 5.47 0.58 12.12
CA SER A 182 5.85 0.48 13.53
C SER A 182 7.06 -0.44 13.72
N SER A 183 7.77 -0.25 14.83
CA SER A 183 8.89 -1.11 15.25
C SER A 183 8.39 -2.45 15.79
N ALA A 184 9.31 -3.41 15.94
CA ALA A 184 9.07 -4.62 16.73
C ALA A 184 8.76 -4.24 18.19
N ASN A 185 7.81 -4.93 18.80
CA ASN A 185 7.27 -4.63 20.13
C ASN A 185 6.58 -3.26 20.25
N GLU A 186 6.21 -2.63 19.14
CA GLU A 186 5.50 -1.35 19.10
C GLU A 186 4.15 -1.50 18.41
N SER A 187 3.09 -0.94 19.02
CA SER A 187 1.77 -0.88 18.40
C SER A 187 1.70 0.24 17.36
N SER A 188 0.97 0.01 16.26
CA SER A 188 0.48 1.07 15.40
C SER A 188 -0.85 1.57 15.96
N PHE A 189 -1.04 2.89 16.00
CA PHE A 189 -2.18 3.51 16.69
C PHE A 189 -3.14 4.20 15.72
N SER A 190 -4.41 4.14 16.09
CA SER A 190 -5.48 4.98 15.53
C SER A 190 -5.97 5.88 16.65
N THR A 191 -5.48 7.11 16.69
CA THR A 191 -5.90 8.09 17.71
C THR A 191 -7.12 8.92 17.26
N ASN A 192 -7.63 8.63 16.06
CA ASN A 192 -8.65 9.42 15.40
C ASN A 192 -10.02 8.80 15.58
N VAL A 193 -10.77 9.32 16.54
CA VAL A 193 -12.15 8.90 16.84
C VAL A 193 -13.12 9.83 16.12
N SER A 194 -14.22 9.26 15.62
CA SER A 194 -15.45 10.01 15.36
C SER A 194 -16.48 9.62 16.40
N TYR A 195 -16.94 10.59 17.19
CA TYR A 195 -18.02 10.37 18.16
C TYR A 195 -19.36 10.14 17.44
N ASN A 196 -19.53 10.75 16.26
CA ASN A 196 -20.73 10.54 15.42
C ASN A 196 -20.81 9.11 14.89
N LEU A 197 -19.67 8.47 14.61
CA LEU A 197 -19.61 7.07 14.16
C LEU A 197 -19.39 6.06 15.31
N GLY A 198 -18.91 6.53 16.47
CA GLY A 198 -18.60 5.71 17.64
C GLY A 198 -17.38 4.79 17.46
N LEU A 199 -16.42 5.15 16.59
CA LEU A 199 -15.28 4.31 16.24
C LEU A 199 -14.05 5.10 15.77
N ASN A 200 -12.91 4.40 15.68
CA ASN A 200 -11.70 4.93 15.06
C ASN A 200 -11.83 5.00 13.54
N THR A 201 -11.56 6.17 12.98
CA THR A 201 -11.85 6.50 11.57
C THR A 201 -10.66 6.36 10.64
N VAL A 202 -9.43 6.47 11.13
CA VAL A 202 -8.19 6.37 10.33
C VAL A 202 -6.98 6.08 11.24
N ASP A 203 -6.01 5.32 10.74
CA ASP A 203 -4.72 5.14 11.45
C ASP A 203 -3.81 6.35 11.31
N ASP A 204 -2.96 6.58 12.30
CA ASP A 204 -2.12 7.80 12.36
C ASP A 204 -1.16 7.88 11.17
N PHE A 205 -0.60 6.74 10.74
CA PHE A 205 0.24 6.65 9.55
C PHE A 205 -0.53 7.10 8.29
N ALA A 206 -1.70 6.53 8.03
CA ALA A 206 -2.48 6.84 6.84
C ALA A 206 -2.99 8.29 6.85
N LYS A 207 -3.41 8.80 8.02
CA LYS A 207 -3.80 10.20 8.18
C LYS A 207 -2.63 11.14 7.91
N ARG A 208 -1.45 10.84 8.45
CA ARG A 208 -0.25 11.65 8.21
C ARG A 208 0.17 11.58 6.75
N PHE A 209 0.12 10.39 6.16
CA PHE A 209 0.37 10.19 4.75
C PHE A 209 -0.58 11.05 3.90
N HIS A 210 -1.89 11.07 4.19
CA HIS A 210 -2.87 11.91 3.51
C HIS A 210 -2.48 13.40 3.50
N GLN A 211 -2.01 13.92 4.64
CA GLN A 211 -1.71 15.35 4.82
C GLN A 211 -0.46 15.83 4.05
N ILE A 212 0.48 14.93 3.74
CA ILE A 212 1.74 15.31 3.10
C ILE A 212 1.62 15.18 1.58
N PRO A 213 1.84 16.25 0.80
CA PRO A 213 1.88 16.16 -0.66
C PRO A 213 3.09 15.35 -1.11
N ILE A 214 2.86 14.43 -2.06
CA ILE A 214 3.95 13.66 -2.66
C ILE A 214 4.68 14.55 -3.66
N LYS A 215 6.01 14.57 -3.62
CA LYS A 215 6.86 15.24 -4.61
C LYS A 215 7.55 14.21 -5.48
N ARG A 216 7.38 14.28 -6.81
CA ARG A 216 7.88 13.30 -7.79
C ARG A 216 9.34 12.86 -7.59
N LYS A 217 10.25 13.81 -7.40
CA LYS A 217 11.70 13.57 -7.30
C LYS A 217 12.21 13.40 -5.87
N LEU A 218 11.32 13.42 -4.88
CA LEU A 218 11.71 13.14 -3.50
C LEU A 218 12.00 11.65 -3.37
N LYS A 219 13.05 11.27 -2.64
CA LYS A 219 13.31 9.86 -2.39
C LYS A 219 12.26 9.28 -1.46
N VAL A 220 11.96 8.00 -1.63
CA VAL A 220 11.04 7.29 -0.74
C VAL A 220 11.54 7.36 0.70
N VAL A 221 12.83 7.12 0.92
CA VAL A 221 13.43 7.18 2.27
C VAL A 221 13.33 8.58 2.89
N ASP A 222 13.49 9.64 2.10
CA ASP A 222 13.38 11.01 2.60
C ASP A 222 11.91 11.36 2.91
N PHE A 223 10.96 10.90 2.08
CA PHE A 223 9.54 11.15 2.31
C PHE A 223 9.04 10.56 3.63
N PHE A 224 9.54 9.37 4.00
CA PHE A 224 9.21 8.68 5.24
C PHE A 224 10.17 8.99 6.40
N SER A 225 11.07 9.97 6.24
CA SER A 225 11.96 10.40 7.31
C SER A 225 11.23 11.27 8.35
N PRO A 226 11.71 11.35 9.60
CA PRO A 226 11.10 12.21 10.62
C PRO A 226 11.00 13.69 10.21
N GLU A 227 11.91 14.19 9.36
CA GLU A 227 11.92 15.59 8.92
C GLU A 227 10.76 15.93 7.99
N ILE A 228 10.33 14.99 7.14
CA ILE A 228 9.24 15.21 6.17
C ILE A 228 7.95 14.56 6.66
N PHE A 229 8.03 13.30 7.07
CA PHE A 229 6.90 12.54 7.57
C PHE A 229 6.47 13.02 8.95
N GLY A 230 7.35 13.61 9.73
CA GLY A 230 7.07 13.95 11.12
C GLY A 230 6.98 12.70 12.00
N THR A 231 6.79 12.94 13.29
CA THR A 231 6.54 11.89 14.27
C THR A 231 5.06 11.54 14.27
N ILE A 232 4.75 10.25 14.14
CA ILE A 232 3.44 9.69 14.50
C ILE A 232 3.59 8.90 15.80
N THR A 233 2.52 8.28 16.28
CA THR A 233 2.53 7.53 17.55
C THR A 233 3.45 6.31 17.52
N SER A 234 3.77 5.79 16.34
CA SER A 234 4.73 4.71 16.11
C SER A 234 5.95 5.18 15.28
N ASN A 235 7.01 4.38 15.27
CA ASN A 235 8.19 4.67 14.45
C ASN A 235 8.07 4.05 13.05
N VAL A 236 8.05 4.92 12.02
CA VAL A 236 8.12 4.48 10.63
C VAL A 236 9.56 4.11 10.29
N MET A 237 9.76 2.90 9.79
CA MET A 237 11.08 2.37 9.44
C MET A 237 11.17 2.08 7.94
N VAL A 238 12.34 2.37 7.36
CA VAL A 238 12.62 2.17 5.93
C VAL A 238 13.80 1.23 5.74
N PHE A 239 13.56 0.11 5.06
CA PHE A 239 14.55 -0.94 4.81
C PHE A 239 14.80 -1.15 3.31
N GLY A 240 15.90 -1.81 2.99
CA GLY A 240 16.28 -2.14 1.61
C GLY A 240 16.82 -0.95 0.82
N ASN A 241 16.39 -0.82 -0.44
CA ASN A 241 16.90 0.20 -1.35
C ASN A 241 16.46 1.61 -0.94
N LYS A 242 17.41 2.56 -0.86
CA LYS A 242 17.18 3.95 -0.45
C LYS A 242 17.27 4.96 -1.60
N THR A 243 17.44 4.51 -2.84
CA THR A 243 17.66 5.39 -4.01
C THR A 243 16.41 5.67 -4.83
N PHE A 244 15.31 4.96 -4.56
CA PHE A 244 14.06 5.13 -5.30
C PHE A 244 13.38 6.46 -5.01
N ASN A 245 12.68 6.98 -6.01
CA ASN A 245 11.92 8.22 -5.92
C ASN A 245 10.43 7.94 -5.81
N MET A 246 9.66 8.86 -5.25
CA MET A 246 8.20 8.73 -5.17
C MET A 246 7.54 8.57 -6.55
N LYS A 247 8.12 9.15 -7.63
CA LYS A 247 7.66 8.94 -9.02
C LYS A 247 7.69 7.48 -9.48
N ASP A 248 8.49 6.62 -8.85
CA ASP A 248 8.65 5.22 -9.24
C ASP A 248 7.44 4.37 -8.81
N PHE A 249 6.61 4.88 -7.87
CA PHE A 249 5.51 4.11 -7.27
C PHE A 249 4.19 4.88 -7.18
N PHE A 250 4.25 6.19 -7.00
CA PHE A 250 3.08 7.03 -6.74
C PHE A 250 2.69 7.95 -7.89
N TYR A 251 3.35 7.87 -9.05
CA TYR A 251 2.93 8.64 -10.23
C TYR A 251 2.84 7.77 -11.45
N GLN A 252 1.77 7.89 -12.22
CA GLN A 252 1.67 7.26 -13.51
C GLN A 252 2.05 8.26 -14.61
N ASN A 253 2.63 7.76 -15.71
CA ASN A 253 2.81 8.57 -16.91
C ASN A 253 1.85 8.05 -18.01
N PRO A 254 0.76 8.77 -18.30
CA PRO A 254 -0.27 8.30 -19.22
C PRO A 254 0.26 8.10 -20.65
N ASN A 255 1.34 8.79 -21.04
CA ASN A 255 1.91 8.72 -22.39
C ASN A 255 2.80 7.49 -22.62
N LYS A 256 3.16 6.73 -21.57
CA LYS A 256 4.09 5.59 -21.68
C LYS A 256 3.46 4.32 -22.26
N ARG A 257 2.13 4.21 -22.25
CA ARG A 257 1.43 3.02 -22.75
C ARG A 257 1.68 2.78 -24.24
N ILE A 258 1.90 3.86 -25.00
CA ILE A 258 2.13 3.85 -26.45
C ILE A 258 3.54 3.31 -26.80
N LEU A 259 4.48 3.31 -25.84
CA LEU A 259 5.89 3.00 -26.08
C LEU A 259 6.30 1.58 -25.72
N ARG A 260 5.40 0.71 -25.23
CA ARG A 260 5.74 -0.70 -25.03
C ARG A 260 5.76 -1.40 -26.39
N PRO A 261 6.93 -1.84 -26.90
CA PRO A 261 6.94 -2.70 -28.08
C PRO A 261 6.17 -3.98 -27.74
N PHE A 262 5.33 -4.45 -28.66
CA PHE A 262 4.73 -5.77 -28.55
C PHE A 262 5.88 -6.78 -28.40
N LYS A 263 5.98 -7.44 -27.24
CA LYS A 263 6.83 -8.63 -27.09
C LYS A 263 6.21 -9.71 -27.98
N ILE A 264 6.74 -9.89 -29.19
CA ILE A 264 6.47 -11.07 -30.01
C ILE A 264 7.03 -12.25 -29.22
N LYS A 265 6.14 -13.17 -28.83
CA LYS A 265 6.52 -14.41 -28.12
C LYS A 265 7.31 -15.32 -29.04
#